data_AF-A0A7Y3KZN3-F1
#
_entry.id   AF-A0A7Y3KZN3-F1
#
_cell.length_a   1.000
_cell.length_b   1.000
_cell.length_c   1.000
_cell.angle_alpha   90.00
_cell.angle_beta   90.00
_cell.angle_gamma   90.00
#
_symmetry.space_group_name_H-M   'P 1'
#
loop_
_entity.id
_entity.type
_entity.pdbx_description
1 polymer ?
#
loop_
_entity_poly.entity_id
_entity_poly.type
_entity_poly.pdbx_seq_one_letter_code
_entity_poly.pdbx_strand_id
1 'polypeptide(L)'
;MPLAKLGAAVAPGSLLTSAADLATYSYDGALERARPDAVLVARSAEDVRRAVAWCAAEKVPFVARGAGTNLSGGCVPLRGG
;
A
#
# COMPACT_ATOMS: atom_id res chain seq x y z
N MET A 1 4.80 -12.97 6.64
CA MET A 1 4.62 -13.10 8.10
C MET A 1 4.62 -11.76 8.87
N PRO A 2 4.77 -10.59 8.22
CA PRO A 2 4.19 -9.32 8.72
C PRO A 2 2.77 -9.09 8.20
N LEU A 3 2.57 -9.22 6.87
CA LEU A 3 1.29 -8.93 6.20
C LEU A 3 0.09 -9.77 6.66
N ALA A 4 0.32 -10.98 7.17
CA ALA A 4 -0.76 -11.81 7.72
C ALA A 4 -1.39 -11.17 8.97
N LYS A 5 -0.59 -10.51 9.82
CA LYS A 5 -1.10 -9.77 10.98
C LYS A 5 -1.89 -8.55 10.54
N LEU A 6 -1.41 -7.83 9.53
CA LEU A 6 -2.13 -6.70 8.94
C LEU A 6 -3.47 -7.16 8.35
N GLY A 7 -3.48 -8.27 7.61
CA GLY A 7 -4.68 -8.86 7.03
C GLY A 7 -5.76 -9.19 8.07
N ALA A 8 -5.36 -9.60 9.28
CA ALA A 8 -6.28 -9.83 10.39
C ALA A 8 -6.80 -8.53 11.04
N ALA A 9 -6.09 -7.40 10.86
CA ALA A 9 -6.43 -6.10 11.43
C ALA A 9 -7.25 -5.21 10.49
N VAL A 10 -7.48 -5.60 9.24
CA VAL A 10 -8.22 -4.82 8.23
C VAL A 10 -9.44 -5.58 7.72
N ALA A 11 -10.32 -4.89 7.01
CA ALA A 11 -11.50 -5.52 6.43
C ALA A 11 -11.13 -6.67 5.47
N PRO A 12 -11.86 -7.81 5.48
CA PRO A 12 -11.60 -8.90 4.54
C PRO A 12 -11.64 -8.43 3.08
N GLY A 13 -10.68 -8.90 2.28
CA GLY A 13 -10.56 -8.55 0.86
C GLY A 13 -10.08 -7.12 0.58
N SER A 14 -9.69 -6.34 1.60
CA SER A 14 -9.09 -5.01 1.41
C SER A 14 -7.58 -5.04 1.16
N LEU A 15 -6.90 -6.14 1.48
CA LEU A 15 -5.47 -6.32 1.28
C LEU A 15 -5.20 -7.08 -0.03
N LEU A 16 -4.65 -6.39 -1.02
CA LEU A 16 -4.29 -6.92 -2.33
C LEU A 16 -2.83 -7.37 -2.31
N THR A 17 -2.57 -8.58 -2.82
CA THR A 17 -1.23 -9.18 -2.88
C THR A 17 -0.98 -9.93 -4.20
N SER A 18 -1.93 -9.90 -5.14
CA SER A 18 -1.75 -10.56 -6.43
C SER A 18 -0.72 -9.81 -7.27
N ALA A 19 0.01 -10.52 -8.13
CA ALA A 19 1.01 -9.88 -9.00
C ALA A 19 0.39 -8.80 -9.91
N ALA A 20 -0.85 -8.98 -10.36
CA ALA A 20 -1.58 -8.02 -11.19
C ALA A 20 -1.92 -6.74 -10.41
N ASP A 21 -2.39 -6.88 -9.17
CA ASP A 21 -2.67 -5.73 -8.31
C ASP A 21 -1.37 -4.97 -8.04
N LEU A 22 -0.32 -5.65 -7.58
CA LEU A 22 0.96 -5.01 -7.25
C LEU A 22 1.59 -4.31 -8.46
N ALA A 23 1.43 -4.86 -9.68
CA ALA A 23 1.85 -4.19 -10.90
C ALA A 23 1.06 -2.89 -11.15
N THR A 24 -0.26 -2.91 -10.96
CA THR A 24 -1.13 -1.73 -11.11
C THR A 24 -0.75 -0.59 -10.16
N TYR A 25 -0.30 -0.94 -8.95
CA TYR A 25 0.07 0.04 -7.93
C TYR A 25 1.58 0.37 -7.90
N SER A 26 2.35 -0.12 -8.88
CA SER A 26 3.81 0.09 -8.93
C SER A 26 4.27 1.40 -9.55
N TYR A 27 3.35 2.20 -10.10
CA TYR A 27 3.67 3.38 -10.89
C TYR A 27 2.61 4.48 -10.75
N ASP A 28 2.99 5.71 -11.07
CA ASP A 28 2.09 6.81 -11.36
C ASP A 28 2.40 7.41 -12.74
N GLY A 29 2.07 8.67 -12.99
CA GLY A 29 2.36 9.35 -14.25
C GLY A 29 3.85 9.68 -14.45
N ALA A 30 4.73 9.41 -13.49
CA ALA A 30 6.17 9.55 -13.64
C ALA A 30 6.84 8.34 -14.31
N LEU A 31 8.16 8.40 -14.47
CA LEU A 31 8.95 7.34 -15.10
C LEU A 31 9.30 6.23 -14.11
N GLU A 32 9.44 6.57 -12.84
CA GLU A 32 9.81 5.68 -11.76
C GLU A 32 8.76 4.60 -11.53
N ARG A 33 9.24 3.39 -11.23
CA ARG A 33 8.41 2.25 -10.88
C ARG A 33 9.05 1.48 -9.75
N ALA A 34 8.24 1.02 -8.81
CA ALA A 34 8.68 0.13 -7.74
C ALA A 34 7.51 -0.74 -7.31
N ARG A 35 7.75 -2.02 -7.04
CA ARG A 35 6.68 -2.94 -6.65
C ARG A 35 6.41 -2.83 -5.15
N PRO A 36 5.16 -2.60 -4.71
CA PRO A 36 4.81 -2.74 -3.31
C PRO A 36 4.80 -4.22 -2.88
N ASP A 37 4.84 -4.46 -1.58
CA ASP A 37 4.67 -5.78 -0.96
C ASP A 37 3.18 -6.11 -0.76
N ALA A 38 2.35 -5.10 -0.49
CA ALA A 38 0.89 -5.21 -0.45
C ALA A 38 0.21 -3.87 -0.73
N VAL A 39 -1.09 -3.90 -1.04
CA VAL A 39 -1.91 -2.68 -1.18
C VAL A 39 -3.16 -2.81 -0.34
N LEU A 40 -3.40 -1.81 0.52
CA LEU A 40 -4.64 -1.71 1.28
C LEU A 40 -5.62 -0.78 0.57
N VAL A 41 -6.75 -1.32 0.12
CA VAL A 41 -7.90 -0.55 -0.35
C VAL A 41 -8.79 -0.23 0.86
N ALA A 42 -8.45 0.84 1.56
CA ALA A 42 -9.17 1.29 2.73
C ALA A 42 -10.61 1.73 2.36
N ARG A 43 -11.60 1.29 3.15
CA ARG A 43 -13.02 1.65 2.95
C ARG A 43 -13.54 2.61 4.02
N SER A 44 -12.72 2.87 5.03
CA SER A 44 -13.03 3.74 6.15
C SER A 44 -11.76 4.39 6.70
N ALA A 45 -11.91 5.51 7.42
CA ALA A 45 -10.81 6.13 8.15
C ALA A 45 -10.19 5.18 9.19
N GLU A 46 -11.00 4.26 9.74
CA GLU A 46 -10.53 3.29 10.72
C GLU A 46 -9.61 2.23 10.09
N ASP A 47 -9.83 1.83 8.83
CA ASP A 47 -8.88 0.96 8.11
C ASP A 47 -7.52 1.63 7.97
N VAL A 48 -7.51 2.91 7.59
CA VAL A 48 -6.28 3.72 7.49
C VAL A 48 -5.58 3.79 8.85
N ARG A 49 -6.33 4.10 9.91
CA ARG A 49 -5.79 4.23 11.27
C ARG A 49 -5.12 2.92 11.72
N ARG A 50 -5.77 1.77 11.53
CA ARG A 50 -5.22 0.46 11.89
C ARG A 50 -3.97 0.11 11.09
N ALA A 51 -4.00 0.37 9.78
CA ALA A 51 -2.87 0.07 8.90
C ALA A 51 -1.65 0.94 9.21
N VAL A 52 -1.83 2.25 9.37
CA VAL A 52 -0.74 3.17 9.70
C VAL A 52 -0.14 2.84 11.07
N ALA A 53 -0.97 2.52 12.07
CA ALA A 53 -0.50 2.09 13.39
C ALA A 53 0.31 0.79 13.31
N TRP A 54 -0.14 -0.17 12.50
CA TRP A 54 0.58 -1.42 12.26
C TRP A 54 1.92 -1.18 11.54
N CYS A 55 1.95 -0.35 10.48
CA CYS A 55 3.17 0.01 9.77
C CYS A 55 4.19 0.68 10.71
N ALA A 56 3.74 1.56 11.60
CA ALA A 56 4.59 2.19 12.60
C ALA A 56 5.17 1.17 13.60
N ALA A 57 4.34 0.27 14.11
CA ALA A 57 4.78 -0.75 15.08
C ALA A 57 5.78 -1.75 14.48
N GLU A 58 5.54 -2.19 13.25
CA GLU A 58 6.38 -3.18 12.55
C GLU A 58 7.49 -2.54 11.71
N LYS A 59 7.59 -1.20 11.72
CA LYS A 59 8.56 -0.38 10.97
C LYS A 59 8.53 -0.65 9.45
N VAL A 60 7.34 -0.88 8.91
CA VAL A 60 7.09 -1.06 7.49
C VAL A 60 6.83 0.31 6.85
N PRO A 61 7.59 0.71 5.81
CA PRO A 61 7.28 1.95 5.09
C PRO A 61 5.92 1.83 4.41
N PHE A 62 5.23 2.95 4.24
CA PHE A 62 4.02 3.00 3.42
C PHE A 62 4.01 4.28 2.60
N VAL A 63 3.26 4.26 1.51
CA VAL A 63 2.99 5.44 0.69
C VAL A 63 1.48 5.58 0.52
N ALA A 64 0.96 6.78 0.74
CA ALA A 64 -0.45 7.06 0.47
C ALA A 64 -0.65 7.23 -1.05
N ARG A 65 -1.75 6.70 -1.57
CA ARG A 65 -2.08 6.79 -2.99
C ARG A 65 -3.56 7.10 -3.18
N GLY A 66 -3.84 8.10 -4.02
CA GLY A 66 -5.17 8.37 -4.57
C GLY A 66 -5.33 7.72 -5.95
N ALA A 67 -5.58 8.52 -6.99
CA ALA A 67 -5.74 8.02 -8.37
C ALA A 67 -4.43 7.55 -9.03
N GLY A 68 -3.26 7.98 -8.54
CA GLY A 68 -1.96 7.64 -9.13
C GLY A 68 -1.61 8.42 -10.40
N THR A 69 -2.08 9.67 -10.51
CA THR A 69 -1.86 10.55 -11.67
C THR A 69 -0.73 11.57 -11.44
N ASN A 70 0.05 11.44 -10.36
CA ASN A 70 1.16 12.35 -10.09
C ASN A 70 2.20 12.25 -11.22
N LEU A 71 2.89 13.36 -11.52
CA LEU A 71 3.95 13.40 -12.53
C LEU A 71 5.36 13.41 -11.94
N SER A 72 5.47 13.29 -10.61
CA SER A 72 6.72 13.39 -9.86
C SER A 72 7.10 12.13 -9.09
N GLY A 73 6.34 11.04 -9.22
CA GLY A 73 6.62 9.77 -8.54
C GLY A 73 6.14 9.73 -7.07
N GLY A 74 5.34 10.71 -6.64
CA GLY A 74 4.97 10.90 -5.23
C GLY A 74 4.21 9.74 -4.58
N CYS A 75 3.64 8.81 -5.36
CA CYS A 75 3.02 7.60 -4.82
C CYS A 75 3.66 6.29 -5.28
N VAL A 76 4.88 6.35 -5.82
CA VAL A 76 5.68 5.16 -6.18
C VAL A 76 6.32 4.59 -4.90
N PRO A 77 6.14 3.29 -4.59
CA PRO A 77 6.65 2.68 -3.36
C PRO A 77 8.15 2.33 -3.48
N LEU A 78 9.01 3.33 -3.62
CA LEU A 78 10.46 3.17 -3.85
C LEU A 78 11.19 2.37 -2.75
N ARG A 79 10.56 2.20 -1.58
CA ARG A 79 11.10 1.46 -0.43
C ARG A 79 10.32 0.18 -0.12
N GLY A 80 9.50 -0.30 -1.05
CA GLY A 80 8.54 -1.39 -0.80
C GLY A 80 7.43 -0.96 0.16
N GLY A 81 6.93 -1.92 0.95
CA GLY A 81 5.75 -1.74 1.80
C GLY A 81 4.47 -2.30 1.19
#